data_AF-A0A5J4Q2Q5-F1
#
_entry.id   AF-A0A5J4Q2Q5-F1
#
_cell.length_a   1.000
_cell.length_b   1.000
_cell.length_c   1.000
_cell.angle_alpha   90.00
_cell.angle_beta   90.00
_cell.angle_gamma   90.00
#
_symmetry.space_group_name_H-M   'P 1'
#
loop_
_entity.id
_entity.type
_entity.pdbx_description
1 polymer ?
#
loop_
_entity_poly.entity_id
_entity_poly.type
_entity_poly.pdbx_seq_one_letter_code
_entity_poly.pdbx_strand_id
1 'polypeptide(L)'
;MRIENELLYTTSQLGPNLTVAKNIAYEQYYEILDVLNEVIQSKDILSRFLKIYHILEFLSYRVLLVQVVEKTQKSKTFVREILKFSDNIMRKSEKQIFVDNFKSIFEMDASHFKSQITAHKPKEVRAFIKDNFNISFDPTNITLLANLIYDIRCSIVHNKASELHFTISNPEDYRLIIELIKQLIKALEYLIVKKISTSTKQTNIIQYPIGNLDLY
;
A
#
# COMPACT_ATOMS: atom_id res chain seq x y z
N MET A 1 21.56 -14.19 13.61
CA MET A 1 20.28 -14.91 13.43
C MET A 1 20.20 -15.33 11.98
N ARG A 2 20.04 -16.63 11.68
CA ARG A 2 19.95 -17.14 10.30
C ARG A 2 18.50 -17.03 9.86
N ILE A 3 18.23 -16.25 8.82
CA ILE A 3 16.88 -16.16 8.21
C ILE A 3 16.63 -17.49 7.50
N GLU A 4 15.46 -18.09 7.73
CA GLU A 4 15.07 -19.31 7.03
C GLU A 4 14.93 -19.06 5.52
N ASN A 5 15.29 -20.05 4.70
CA ASN A 5 15.36 -19.89 3.23
C ASN A 5 14.01 -19.46 2.63
N GLU A 6 12.89 -19.82 3.24
CA GLU A 6 11.56 -19.46 2.78
C GLU A 6 11.17 -18.00 3.05
N LEU A 7 11.79 -17.36 4.05
CA LEU A 7 11.59 -15.95 4.37
C LEU A 7 12.53 -15.02 3.59
N LEU A 8 13.56 -15.57 2.95
CA LEU A 8 14.43 -14.82 2.07
C LEU A 8 13.66 -14.30 0.85
N TYR A 9 13.87 -13.03 0.54
CA TYR A 9 13.36 -12.36 -0.64
C TYR A 9 14.53 -11.77 -1.42
N THR A 10 14.98 -12.48 -2.45
CA THR A 10 16.22 -12.20 -3.17
C THR A 10 16.03 -11.38 -4.46
N THR A 11 14.80 -11.03 -4.81
CA THR A 11 14.53 -10.25 -6.03
C THR A 11 15.09 -8.84 -5.90
N SER A 12 16.15 -8.54 -6.66
CA SER A 12 16.82 -7.24 -6.70
C SER A 12 16.19 -6.25 -7.68
N GLN A 13 15.20 -6.68 -8.47
CA GLN A 13 14.51 -5.85 -9.45
C GLN A 13 13.11 -5.49 -8.95
N LEU A 14 12.79 -4.20 -8.94
CA LEU A 14 11.44 -3.69 -8.71
C LEU A 14 10.62 -3.82 -10.01
N GLY A 15 9.55 -4.61 -9.99
CA GLY A 15 8.47 -4.57 -10.98
C GLY A 15 8.90 -4.31 -12.44
N PRO A 16 8.19 -3.44 -13.19
CA PRO A 16 8.61 -3.03 -14.52
C PRO A 16 9.76 -2.00 -14.42
N ASN A 17 10.63 -1.95 -15.42
CA ASN A 17 11.70 -0.95 -15.47
C ASN A 17 11.11 0.47 -15.42
N LEU A 18 11.60 1.29 -14.48
CA LEU A 18 11.32 2.72 -14.39
C LEU A 18 11.91 3.43 -15.62
N THR A 19 11.08 3.67 -16.63
CA THR A 19 11.46 4.53 -17.75
C THR A 19 11.19 5.98 -17.38
N VAL A 20 12.26 6.76 -17.19
CA VAL A 20 12.16 8.18 -16.84
C VAL A 20 11.52 8.95 -17.99
N ALA A 21 10.33 9.50 -17.77
CA ALA A 21 9.61 10.31 -18.73
C ALA A 21 9.70 11.80 -18.38
N LYS A 22 10.08 12.66 -19.32
CA LYS A 22 10.29 14.10 -19.11
C LYS A 22 9.04 14.86 -18.63
N ASN A 23 7.84 14.29 -18.82
CA ASN A 23 6.56 14.93 -18.51
C ASN A 23 6.02 14.55 -17.12
N ILE A 24 6.79 13.81 -16.32
CA ILE A 24 6.41 13.37 -14.98
C ILE A 24 7.19 14.18 -13.95
N ALA A 25 6.48 14.73 -12.99
CA ALA A 25 7.03 15.52 -11.89
C ALA A 25 7.55 14.59 -10.78
N TYR A 26 8.65 13.88 -11.05
CA TYR A 26 9.24 12.91 -10.11
C TYR A 26 9.66 13.52 -8.78
N GLU A 27 9.98 14.82 -8.77
CA GLU A 27 10.30 15.59 -7.56
C GLU A 27 9.19 15.51 -6.51
N GLN A 28 7.94 15.30 -6.93
CA GLN A 28 6.84 15.16 -5.99
C GLN A 28 6.92 13.84 -5.22
N TYR A 29 7.61 12.81 -5.72
CA TYR A 29 7.61 11.45 -5.15
C TYR A 29 8.91 11.10 -4.41
N TYR A 30 9.73 12.08 -4.01
CA TYR A 30 11.05 11.81 -3.39
C TYR A 30 10.99 10.83 -2.20
N GLU A 31 10.03 11.02 -1.28
CA GLU A 31 9.85 10.15 -0.10
C GLU A 31 9.57 8.70 -0.50
N ILE A 32 8.76 8.51 -1.56
CA ILE A 32 8.41 7.19 -2.06
C ILE A 32 9.62 6.55 -2.75
N LEU A 33 10.39 7.33 -3.51
CA LEU A 33 11.59 6.85 -4.19
C LEU A 33 12.67 6.41 -3.19
N ASP A 34 12.83 7.14 -2.08
CA ASP A 34 13.76 6.80 -1.02
C ASP A 34 13.38 5.47 -0.36
N VAL A 35 12.11 5.28 0.02
CA VAL A 35 11.65 4.01 0.59
C VAL A 35 11.71 2.87 -0.44
N LEU A 36 11.47 3.12 -1.73
CA LEU A 36 11.65 2.11 -2.78
C LEU A 36 13.10 1.61 -2.87
N ASN A 37 14.08 2.48 -2.68
CA ASN A 37 15.48 2.06 -2.60
C ASN A 37 15.72 1.14 -1.38
N GLU A 38 15.11 1.46 -0.24
CA GLU A 38 15.17 0.59 0.93
C GLU A 38 14.47 -0.77 0.74
N VAL A 39 13.39 -0.81 -0.04
CA VAL A 39 12.69 -2.06 -0.41
C VAL A 39 13.64 -2.99 -1.16
N ILE A 40 14.39 -2.47 -2.14
CA ILE A 40 15.37 -3.26 -2.92
C ILE A 40 16.42 -3.90 -2.01
N GLN A 41 16.85 -3.17 -0.97
CA GLN A 41 17.89 -3.62 -0.05
C GLN A 41 17.37 -4.62 1.00
N SER A 42 16.06 -4.81 1.12
CA SER A 42 15.44 -5.67 2.14
C SER A 42 15.52 -7.13 1.76
N LYS A 43 16.11 -7.94 2.65
CA LYS A 43 16.42 -9.36 2.40
C LYS A 43 15.34 -10.31 2.93
N ASP A 44 14.56 -9.90 3.91
CA ASP A 44 13.45 -10.68 4.47
C ASP A 44 12.09 -10.16 4.00
N ILE A 45 11.15 -11.11 3.88
CA ILE A 45 9.79 -10.85 3.37
C ILE A 45 9.00 -9.87 4.25
N LEU A 46 9.11 -9.95 5.58
CA LEU A 46 8.30 -9.14 6.50
C LEU A 46 8.74 -7.68 6.48
N SER A 47 10.05 -7.41 6.55
CA SER A 47 10.59 -6.05 6.45
C SER A 47 10.31 -5.45 5.08
N ARG A 48 10.39 -6.25 4.01
CA ARG A 48 10.04 -5.78 2.66
C ARG A 48 8.55 -5.45 2.54
N PHE A 49 7.67 -6.29 3.12
CA PHE A 49 6.24 -6.01 3.19
C PHE A 49 5.96 -4.71 3.94
N LEU A 50 6.58 -4.49 5.11
CA LEU A 50 6.40 -3.27 5.89
C LEU A 50 6.85 -2.01 5.13
N LYS A 51 7.97 -2.06 4.41
CA LYS A 51 8.43 -0.93 3.59
C LYS A 51 7.50 -0.65 2.40
N ILE A 52 6.95 -1.69 1.77
CA ILE A 52 5.90 -1.52 0.76
C ILE A 52 4.65 -0.89 1.38
N TYR A 53 4.25 -1.34 2.57
CA TYR A 53 3.12 -0.75 3.28
C TYR A 53 3.37 0.73 3.62
N HIS A 54 4.59 1.09 4.03
CA HIS A 54 4.98 2.48 4.27
C HIS A 54 4.79 3.36 3.01
N ILE A 55 5.12 2.83 1.83
CA ILE A 55 4.82 3.51 0.56
C ILE A 55 3.30 3.67 0.34
N LEU A 56 2.50 2.65 0.67
CA LEU A 56 1.04 2.75 0.58
C LEU A 56 0.45 3.78 1.55
N GLU A 57 1.04 3.94 2.74
CA GLU A 57 0.69 5.02 3.67
C GLU A 57 1.01 6.39 3.08
N PHE A 58 2.21 6.59 2.52
CA PHE A 58 2.56 7.82 1.83
C PHE A 58 1.59 8.15 0.68
N LEU A 59 1.24 7.15 -0.15
CA LEU A 59 0.26 7.34 -1.22
C LEU A 59 -1.12 7.68 -0.66
N SER A 60 -1.54 7.03 0.43
CA SER A 60 -2.83 7.32 1.10
C SER A 60 -2.87 8.75 1.64
N TYR A 61 -1.84 9.20 2.35
CA TYR A 61 -1.74 10.59 2.81
C TYR A 61 -1.73 11.58 1.65
N ARG A 62 -1.10 11.21 0.54
CA ARG A 62 -1.07 12.03 -0.66
C ARG A 62 -2.44 12.22 -1.29
N VAL A 63 -3.26 11.17 -1.38
CA VAL A 63 -4.67 11.29 -1.84
C VAL A 63 -5.42 12.30 -0.98
N LEU A 64 -5.23 12.25 0.34
CA LEU A 64 -5.86 13.19 1.28
C LEU A 64 -5.42 14.63 1.03
N LEU A 65 -4.11 14.86 0.88
CA LEU A 65 -3.57 16.20 0.62
C LEU A 65 -4.02 16.78 -0.73
N VAL A 66 -4.05 15.96 -1.79
CA VAL A 66 -4.56 16.37 -3.11
C VAL A 66 -6.01 16.84 -3.01
N GLN A 67 -6.87 16.11 -2.31
CA GLN A 67 -8.26 16.49 -2.10
C GLN A 67 -8.42 17.84 -1.36
N VAL A 68 -7.55 18.12 -0.37
CA VAL A 68 -7.54 19.42 0.32
C VAL A 68 -7.15 20.52 -0.65
N VAL A 69 -6.04 20.35 -1.37
CA VAL A 69 -5.54 21.35 -2.32
C VAL A 69 -6.61 21.68 -3.37
N GLU A 70 -7.23 20.69 -3.99
CA GLU A 70 -8.29 20.90 -4.99
C GLU A 70 -9.50 21.68 -4.45
N LYS A 71 -9.92 21.44 -3.20
CA LYS A 71 -11.03 22.17 -2.57
C LYS A 71 -10.67 23.61 -2.23
N THR A 72 -9.42 23.84 -1.83
CA THR A 72 -8.92 25.17 -1.46
C THR A 72 -8.66 26.04 -2.69
N GLN A 73 -8.42 25.46 -3.87
CA GLN A 73 -8.45 26.22 -5.12
C GLN A 73 -9.85 26.73 -5.47
N LYS A 74 -10.88 25.92 -5.19
CA LYS A 74 -12.28 26.27 -5.47
C LYS A 74 -12.86 27.26 -4.47
N SER A 75 -12.29 27.35 -3.26
CA SER A 75 -12.77 28.23 -2.19
C SER A 75 -11.62 28.94 -1.51
N LYS A 76 -11.64 30.29 -1.45
CA LYS A 76 -10.59 31.11 -0.83
C LYS A 76 -10.46 30.96 0.70
N THR A 77 -10.98 29.88 1.28
CA THR A 77 -11.02 29.62 2.73
C THR A 77 -10.22 28.38 3.09
N PHE A 78 -8.90 28.45 2.92
CA PHE A 78 -7.96 27.35 3.18
C PHE A 78 -8.13 26.72 4.57
N VAL A 79 -8.02 27.54 5.62
CA VAL A 79 -8.12 27.09 7.02
C VAL A 79 -9.45 26.38 7.29
N ARG A 80 -10.56 26.92 6.76
CA ARG A 80 -11.90 26.35 6.96
C ARG A 80 -12.04 24.99 6.29
N GLU A 81 -11.49 24.82 5.09
CA GLU A 81 -11.54 23.55 4.39
C GLU A 81 -10.65 22.50 5.06
N ILE A 82 -9.49 22.88 5.61
CA ILE A 82 -8.67 21.98 6.43
C ILE A 82 -9.41 21.52 7.69
N LEU A 83 -10.04 22.43 8.42
CA LEU A 83 -10.77 22.06 9.65
C LEU A 83 -11.90 21.07 9.35
N LYS A 84 -12.72 21.35 8.33
CA LYS A 84 -13.77 20.42 7.88
C LYS A 84 -13.20 19.08 7.43
N PHE A 85 -12.06 19.09 6.75
CA PHE A 85 -11.41 17.88 6.27
C PHE A 85 -10.91 17.02 7.44
N SER A 86 -10.23 17.66 8.39
CA SER A 86 -9.78 17.03 9.65
C SER A 86 -10.95 16.41 10.40
N ASP A 87 -12.05 17.16 10.61
CA ASP A 87 -13.24 16.66 11.30
C ASP A 87 -13.84 15.42 10.62
N ASN A 88 -13.84 15.38 9.29
CA ASN A 88 -14.34 14.24 8.54
C ASN A 88 -13.41 13.02 8.62
N ILE A 89 -12.09 13.23 8.64
CA ILE A 89 -11.10 12.17 8.81
C ILE A 89 -11.15 11.59 10.22
N MET A 90 -11.20 12.45 11.25
CA MET A 90 -11.22 12.06 12.66
C MET A 90 -12.42 11.17 13.03
N ARG A 91 -13.49 11.18 12.21
CA ARG A 91 -14.65 10.29 12.36
C ARG A 91 -14.43 8.89 11.80
N LYS A 92 -13.41 8.66 10.99
CA LYS A 92 -13.08 7.37 10.38
C LYS A 92 -11.93 6.71 11.14
N SER A 93 -11.93 5.38 11.21
CA SER A 93 -10.78 4.63 11.71
C SER A 93 -9.62 4.68 10.71
N GLU A 94 -8.38 4.51 11.20
CA GLU A 94 -7.17 4.40 10.36
C GLU A 94 -7.36 3.35 9.25
N LYS A 95 -7.87 2.17 9.61
CA LYS A 95 -8.20 1.10 8.67
C LYS A 95 -9.17 1.55 7.57
N GLN A 96 -10.24 2.26 7.94
CA GLN A 96 -11.21 2.74 6.95
C GLN A 96 -10.58 3.75 5.98
N ILE A 97 -9.76 4.66 6.50
CA ILE A 97 -9.05 5.66 5.68
C ILE A 97 -8.10 4.95 4.70
N PHE A 98 -7.33 3.98 5.19
CA PHE A 98 -6.44 3.18 4.36
C PHE A 98 -7.21 2.45 3.25
N VAL A 99 -8.31 1.77 3.58
CA VAL A 99 -9.12 1.01 2.61
C VAL A 99 -9.73 1.94 1.55
N ASP A 100 -10.29 3.07 1.95
CA ASP A 100 -10.88 4.06 1.02
C ASP A 100 -9.83 4.59 0.04
N ASN A 101 -8.65 4.96 0.54
CA ASN A 101 -7.57 5.51 -0.28
C ASN A 101 -6.94 4.44 -1.17
N PHE A 102 -6.69 3.24 -0.65
CA PHE A 102 -6.20 2.10 -1.43
C PHE A 102 -7.13 1.80 -2.59
N LYS A 103 -8.44 1.80 -2.33
CA LYS A 103 -9.45 1.64 -3.38
C LYS A 103 -9.33 2.75 -4.41
N SER A 104 -9.31 4.01 -3.98
CA SER A 104 -9.16 5.13 -4.92
C SER A 104 -7.94 4.95 -5.84
N ILE A 105 -6.81 4.47 -5.30
CA ILE A 105 -5.56 4.30 -6.05
C ILE A 105 -5.58 3.11 -7.00
N PHE A 106 -6.10 1.96 -6.57
CA PHE A 106 -5.91 0.69 -7.26
C PHE A 106 -7.20 0.01 -7.75
N GLU A 107 -8.37 0.65 -7.65
CA GLU A 107 -9.65 0.06 -8.10
C GLU A 107 -9.59 -0.42 -9.56
N MET A 108 -8.96 0.34 -10.44
CA MET A 108 -8.78 -0.02 -11.86
C MET A 108 -7.76 -1.13 -12.10
N ASP A 109 -6.95 -1.49 -11.11
CA ASP A 109 -5.87 -2.47 -11.22
C ASP A 109 -6.24 -3.85 -10.62
N ALA A 110 -7.52 -4.07 -10.27
CA ALA A 110 -8.02 -5.35 -9.73
C ALA A 110 -7.66 -6.58 -10.57
N SER A 111 -7.62 -6.42 -11.90
CA SER A 111 -7.21 -7.49 -12.82
C SER A 111 -5.74 -7.88 -12.68
N HIS A 112 -4.86 -6.94 -12.30
CA HIS A 112 -3.45 -7.20 -12.04
C HIS A 112 -3.27 -8.01 -10.75
N PHE A 113 -3.98 -7.66 -9.68
CA PHE A 113 -3.96 -8.47 -8.46
C PHE A 113 -4.45 -9.89 -8.70
N LYS A 114 -5.52 -10.06 -9.49
CA LYS A 114 -6.02 -11.38 -9.89
C LYS A 114 -4.96 -12.22 -10.61
N SER A 115 -4.16 -11.61 -11.49
CA SER A 115 -3.17 -12.33 -12.29
C SER A 115 -1.91 -12.67 -11.50
N GLN A 116 -1.52 -11.84 -10.54
CA GLN A 116 -0.33 -12.05 -9.71
C GLN A 116 -0.59 -12.97 -8.51
N ILE A 117 -1.75 -12.84 -7.87
CA ILE A 117 -2.07 -13.58 -6.66
C ILE A 117 -2.73 -14.89 -7.07
N THR A 118 -1.95 -15.97 -7.13
CA THR A 118 -2.41 -17.33 -7.47
C THR A 118 -2.47 -18.25 -6.25
N ALA A 119 -1.76 -17.91 -5.17
CA ALA A 119 -1.74 -18.61 -3.89
C ALA A 119 -3.08 -18.52 -3.11
N HIS A 120 -4.11 -17.88 -3.67
CA HIS A 120 -5.48 -17.88 -3.15
C HIS A 120 -6.23 -19.20 -3.41
N LYS A 121 -5.66 -20.12 -4.19
CA LYS A 121 -6.33 -21.35 -4.65
C LYS A 121 -6.36 -22.51 -3.64
N PRO A 122 -5.37 -22.70 -2.73
CA PRO A 122 -5.48 -23.73 -1.70
C PRO A 122 -6.59 -23.39 -0.70
N LYS A 123 -7.36 -24.40 -0.28
CA LYS A 123 -8.46 -24.26 0.68
C LYS A 123 -7.93 -23.79 2.05
N GLU A 124 -6.74 -24.25 2.39
CA GLU A 124 -6.03 -24.00 3.64
C GLU A 124 -5.65 -22.52 3.79
N VAL A 125 -5.20 -21.88 2.71
CA VAL A 125 -4.87 -20.44 2.70
C VAL A 125 -6.13 -19.61 2.96
N ARG A 126 -7.25 -19.97 2.32
CA ARG A 126 -8.52 -19.26 2.53
C ARG A 126 -9.07 -19.46 3.94
N ALA A 127 -8.98 -20.68 4.47
CA ALA A 127 -9.36 -20.98 5.84
C ALA A 127 -8.53 -20.15 6.82
N PHE A 128 -7.20 -20.15 6.66
CA PHE A 128 -6.30 -19.34 7.48
C PHE A 128 -6.68 -17.85 7.48
N ILE A 129 -6.94 -17.27 6.30
CA ILE A 129 -7.33 -15.86 6.19
C ILE A 129 -8.68 -15.61 6.86
N LYS A 130 -9.63 -16.53 6.70
CA LYS A 130 -10.95 -16.40 7.31
C LYS A 130 -10.89 -16.51 8.83
N ASP A 131 -10.12 -17.44 9.35
CA ASP A 131 -10.04 -17.73 10.79
C ASP A 131 -9.27 -16.64 11.55
N ASN A 132 -8.18 -16.13 10.95
CA ASN A 132 -7.31 -15.17 11.63
C ASN A 132 -7.64 -13.69 11.34
N PHE A 133 -8.21 -13.39 10.17
CA PHE A 133 -8.51 -12.00 9.77
C PHE A 133 -10.00 -11.73 9.54
N ASN A 134 -10.86 -12.76 9.63
CA ASN A 134 -12.29 -12.68 9.32
C ASN A 134 -12.59 -12.17 7.90
N ILE A 135 -11.70 -12.41 6.94
CA ILE A 135 -11.84 -11.97 5.54
C ILE A 135 -12.19 -13.16 4.63
N SER A 136 -13.23 -13.00 3.83
CA SER A 136 -13.57 -13.95 2.76
C SER A 136 -12.71 -13.66 1.53
N PHE A 137 -11.51 -14.25 1.46
CA PHE A 137 -10.50 -13.82 0.50
C PHE A 137 -10.93 -13.91 -0.99
N ASP A 138 -10.83 -12.77 -1.69
CA ASP A 138 -11.02 -12.63 -3.13
C ASP A 138 -10.01 -11.62 -3.70
N PRO A 139 -9.02 -12.04 -4.52
CA PRO A 139 -8.01 -11.13 -5.06
C PRO A 139 -8.55 -10.15 -6.12
N THR A 140 -9.81 -10.31 -6.56
CA THR A 140 -10.47 -9.35 -7.46
C THR A 140 -11.19 -8.24 -6.70
N ASN A 141 -11.47 -8.45 -5.42
CA ASN A 141 -12.14 -7.48 -4.58
C ASN A 141 -11.11 -6.60 -3.86
N ILE A 142 -10.89 -5.41 -4.40
CA ILE A 142 -9.91 -4.44 -3.89
C ILE A 142 -10.15 -4.06 -2.43
N THR A 143 -11.41 -3.98 -2.00
CA THR A 143 -11.74 -3.70 -0.61
C THR A 143 -11.28 -4.83 0.32
N LEU A 144 -11.55 -6.09 -0.04
CA LEU A 144 -11.13 -7.24 0.75
C LEU A 144 -9.60 -7.39 0.76
N LEU A 145 -8.96 -7.08 -0.37
CA LEU A 145 -7.51 -7.08 -0.49
C LEU A 145 -6.87 -5.99 0.39
N ALA A 146 -7.41 -4.77 0.39
CA ALA A 146 -6.94 -3.68 1.23
C ALA A 146 -7.06 -4.02 2.73
N ASN A 147 -8.20 -4.61 3.13
CA ASN A 147 -8.38 -5.09 4.50
C ASN A 147 -7.32 -6.13 4.88
N LEU A 148 -7.05 -7.08 3.98
CA LEU A 148 -6.05 -8.13 4.24
C LEU A 148 -4.64 -7.55 4.37
N ILE A 149 -4.25 -6.62 3.49
CA ILE A 149 -2.94 -5.96 3.55
C ILE A 149 -2.77 -5.22 4.88
N TYR A 150 -3.80 -4.50 5.31
CA TYR A 150 -3.81 -3.79 6.59
C TYR A 150 -3.67 -4.76 7.78
N ASP A 151 -4.44 -5.85 7.78
CA ASP A 151 -4.42 -6.81 8.89
C ASP A 151 -3.10 -7.59 8.95
N ILE A 152 -2.48 -7.92 7.80
CA ILE A 152 -1.12 -8.49 7.76
C ILE A 152 -0.10 -7.50 8.34
N ARG A 153 -0.18 -6.20 8.01
CA ARG A 153 0.71 -5.20 8.62
C ARG A 153 0.53 -5.17 10.14
N CYS A 154 -0.71 -5.21 10.62
CA CYS A 154 -0.99 -5.23 12.05
C CYS A 154 -0.38 -6.46 12.72
N SER A 155 -0.50 -7.64 12.12
CA SER A 155 0.15 -8.86 12.62
C SER A 155 1.67 -8.77 12.68
N ILE A 156 2.33 -8.02 11.79
CA ILE A 156 3.78 -7.85 11.84
C ILE A 156 4.22 -6.83 12.91
N VAL A 157 3.47 -5.72 13.06
CA VAL A 157 3.89 -4.58 13.92
C VAL A 157 3.39 -4.71 15.35
N HIS A 158 2.18 -5.20 15.56
CA HIS A 158 1.55 -5.24 16.87
C HIS A 158 1.74 -6.62 17.50
N ASN A 159 2.33 -6.62 18.69
CA ASN A 159 2.48 -7.80 19.54
C ASN A 159 1.51 -7.68 20.72
N LYS A 160 0.20 -7.84 20.46
CA LYS A 160 -0.75 -8.10 21.53
C LYS A 160 -0.79 -9.60 21.76
N ALA A 161 -0.68 -10.03 23.02
CA ALA A 161 -0.60 -11.43 23.40
C ALA A 161 -1.77 -12.32 22.93
N SER A 162 -2.90 -11.72 22.51
CA SER A 162 -4.09 -12.41 21.99
C SER A 162 -4.24 -12.35 20.47
N GLU A 163 -3.31 -11.72 19.75
CA GLU A 163 -3.36 -11.54 18.30
C GLU A 163 -2.26 -12.34 17.61
N LEU A 164 -2.54 -12.80 16.38
CA LEU A 164 -1.57 -13.46 15.54
C LEU A 164 -0.42 -12.50 15.21
N HIS A 165 0.80 -12.81 15.66
CA HIS A 165 1.98 -11.97 15.49
C HIS A 165 3.01 -12.62 14.57
N PHE A 166 3.48 -11.90 13.55
CA PHE A 166 4.45 -12.41 12.57
C PHE A 166 5.84 -11.86 12.85
N THR A 167 6.78 -12.77 13.11
CA THR A 167 8.18 -12.46 13.28
C THR A 167 9.05 -13.43 12.50
N ILE A 168 10.28 -13.05 12.23
CA ILE A 168 11.27 -13.94 11.60
C ILE A 168 11.56 -15.18 12.47
N SER A 169 11.18 -15.16 13.76
CA SER A 169 11.43 -16.25 14.71
C SER A 169 10.27 -17.25 14.82
N ASN A 170 9.12 -17.00 14.21
CA ASN A 170 7.95 -17.90 14.23
C ASN A 170 7.30 -18.13 12.84
N PRO A 171 8.07 -18.49 11.80
CA PRO A 171 7.53 -18.70 10.45
C PRO A 171 6.40 -19.72 10.39
N GLU A 172 6.42 -20.75 11.25
CA GLU A 172 5.39 -21.79 11.30
C GLU A 172 3.98 -21.25 11.57
N ASP A 173 3.85 -20.16 12.33
CA ASP A 173 2.54 -19.56 12.68
C ASP A 173 1.83 -18.95 11.46
N TYR A 174 2.58 -18.66 10.39
CA TYR A 174 2.07 -18.00 9.19
C TYR A 174 2.55 -18.62 7.88
N ARG A 175 3.15 -19.82 7.96
CA ARG A 175 3.73 -20.54 6.82
C ARG A 175 2.77 -20.68 5.65
N LEU A 176 1.49 -20.91 5.94
CA LEU A 176 0.42 -21.03 4.93
C LEU A 176 0.29 -19.79 4.04
N ILE A 177 0.58 -18.60 4.55
CA ILE A 177 0.40 -17.34 3.80
C ILE A 177 1.72 -16.70 3.34
N ILE A 178 2.88 -17.30 3.61
CA ILE A 178 4.18 -16.75 3.17
C ILE A 178 4.18 -16.50 1.65
N GLU A 179 3.74 -17.47 0.85
CA GLU A 179 3.70 -17.32 -0.61
C GLU A 179 2.69 -16.25 -1.04
N LEU A 180 1.56 -16.12 -0.34
CA LEU A 180 0.62 -15.05 -0.57
C LEU A 180 1.24 -13.68 -0.30
N ILE A 181 1.97 -13.50 0.81
CA ILE A 181 2.68 -12.26 1.12
C ILE A 181 3.69 -11.92 0.01
N LYS A 182 4.44 -12.91 -0.50
CA LYS A 182 5.37 -12.69 -1.63
C LYS A 182 4.63 -12.19 -2.88
N GLN A 183 3.49 -12.78 -3.19
CA GLN A 183 2.68 -12.38 -4.35
C GLN A 183 2.05 -10.98 -4.18
N LEU A 184 1.63 -10.63 -2.95
CA LEU A 184 1.19 -9.28 -2.62
C LEU A 184 2.30 -8.26 -2.83
N ILE A 185 3.51 -8.53 -2.31
CA ILE A 185 4.69 -7.67 -2.49
C ILE A 185 4.93 -7.45 -3.99
N LYS A 186 5.02 -8.52 -4.79
CA LYS A 186 5.26 -8.42 -6.24
C LYS A 186 4.20 -7.59 -6.97
N ALA A 187 2.93 -7.82 -6.67
CA ALA A 187 1.82 -7.09 -7.28
C ALA A 187 1.88 -5.59 -6.92
N LEU A 188 2.15 -5.28 -5.65
CA LEU A 188 2.24 -3.90 -5.16
C LEU A 188 3.47 -3.18 -5.71
N GLU A 189 4.64 -3.82 -5.73
CA GLU A 189 5.87 -3.29 -6.34
C GLU A 189 5.63 -2.87 -7.79
N TYR A 190 5.00 -3.76 -8.56
CA TYR A 190 4.66 -3.47 -9.96
C TYR A 190 3.73 -2.27 -10.09
N LEU A 191 2.65 -2.25 -9.31
CA LEU A 191 1.64 -1.19 -9.40
C LEU A 191 2.15 0.16 -8.90
N ILE A 192 2.92 0.20 -7.82
CA ILE A 192 3.54 1.43 -7.30
C ILE A 192 4.43 2.04 -8.37
N VAL A 193 5.35 1.25 -8.95
CA VAL A 193 6.24 1.72 -10.02
C VAL A 193 5.44 2.18 -11.24
N LYS A 194 4.43 1.42 -11.64
CA LYS A 194 3.53 1.81 -12.75
C LYS A 194 2.86 3.14 -12.47
N LYS A 195 2.27 3.36 -11.28
CA LYS A 195 1.57 4.60 -10.92
C LYS A 195 2.49 5.80 -10.98
N ILE A 196 3.71 5.70 -10.44
CA ILE A 196 4.71 6.77 -10.54
C ILE A 196 5.09 7.02 -12.00
N SER A 197 5.29 5.96 -12.80
CA SER A 197 5.73 6.04 -14.20
C SER A 197 4.65 6.45 -15.20
N THR A 198 3.38 6.43 -14.82
CA THR A 198 2.26 6.85 -15.67
C THR A 198 1.53 8.07 -15.12
N SER A 199 2.03 8.69 -14.04
CA SER A 199 1.34 9.81 -13.42
C SER A 199 1.46 11.07 -14.29
N THR A 200 0.44 11.34 -15.09
CA THR A 200 0.30 12.61 -15.84
C THR A 200 -0.70 13.53 -15.16
N LYS A 201 -0.48 14.85 -15.34
CA LYS A 201 -1.17 15.97 -14.65
C LYS A 201 -2.71 15.98 -14.74
N GLN A 202 -3.33 15.18 -15.61
CA GLN A 202 -4.74 15.33 -15.98
C GLN A 202 -5.69 14.33 -15.31
N THR A 203 -5.19 13.29 -14.63
CA THR A 203 -6.06 12.20 -14.12
C THR A 203 -5.61 11.59 -12.78
N ASN A 204 -4.58 12.12 -12.13
CA ASN A 204 -3.97 11.45 -10.98
C ASN A 204 -4.42 12.01 -9.63
N ILE A 205 -5.20 11.18 -8.94
CA ILE A 205 -5.58 11.32 -7.53
C ILE A 205 -4.40 11.42 -6.54
N ILE A 206 -3.17 11.12 -6.99
CA ILE A 206 -1.93 11.15 -6.19
C ILE A 206 -0.95 12.21 -6.68
N GLN A 207 -1.31 13.07 -7.63
CA GLN A 207 -0.44 14.13 -8.12
C GLN A 207 -0.97 15.48 -7.67
N TYR A 208 -0.08 16.37 -7.22
CA TYR A 208 -0.53 17.72 -6.89
C TYR A 208 -0.90 18.47 -8.17
N PRO A 209 -2.08 19.13 -8.22
CA PRO A 209 -2.53 19.83 -9.42
C PRO A 209 -1.69 21.09 -9.74
N ILE A 210 -1.02 21.67 -8.73
CA ILE A 210 -0.17 22.86 -8.86
C ILE A 210 1.12 22.71 -8.03
N GLY A 211 2.17 23.45 -8.40
CA GLY A 211 3.48 23.40 -7.73
C GLY A 211 3.58 24.28 -6.48
N ASN A 212 2.71 25.26 -6.34
CA ASN A 212 2.68 26.23 -5.23
C ASN A 212 1.22 26.48 -4.83
N LEU A 213 0.95 26.65 -3.54
CA LEU A 213 -0.37 27.02 -3.05
C LEU A 213 -0.33 28.49 -2.61
N ASP A 214 -1.08 29.36 -3.29
CA ASP A 214 -1.17 30.77 -2.91
C ASP A 214 -2.13 30.91 -1.72
N LEU A 215 -1.53 30.98 -0.53
CA LEU A 215 -2.20 31.35 0.70
C LEU A 215 -2.22 32.89 0.74
N TYR A 216 -3.38 33.48 0.45
CA TYR A 216 -3.60 34.92 0.50
C TYR A 216 -2.99 35.60 1.74
#